data_AF-A0A174LI52-F1
#
_entry.id   AF-A0A174LI52-F1
#
_cell.length_a   1.000
_cell.length_b   1.000
_cell.length_c   1.000
_cell.angle_alpha   90.00
_cell.angle_beta   90.00
_cell.angle_gamma   90.00
#
_symmetry.space_group_name_H-M   'P 1'
#
loop_
_entity.id
_entity.type
_entity.pdbx_description
1 polymer ?
#
loop_
_entity_poly.entity_id
_entity_poly.type
_entity_poly.pdbx_seq_one_letter_code
_entity_poly.pdbx_strand_id
1 'polypeptide(L)'
;MKKIEEYLYNNGLDWIDIILYILMGVLIALAVACIVYGIWRSFTARHEYISGIVCCTDKYKDKTDTYLPMKIGDFTNLINIDDTDYISIFQYGNKEIKAENKDIYDQVKVDKQYNVKIEITTYKDGTKDYDVMKIISEIKE
;
A
#
# COMPACT_ATOMS: atom_id res chain seq x y z
N MET A 1 10.30 48.69 -0.72
CA MET A 1 11.24 48.05 0.23
C MET A 1 11.05 48.54 1.66
N LYS A 2 11.21 49.84 1.97
CA LYS A 2 11.03 50.38 3.35
C LYS A 2 9.75 49.93 4.08
N LYS A 3 8.61 49.90 3.39
CA LYS A 3 7.31 49.49 3.98
C LYS A 3 7.22 48.00 4.37
N ILE A 4 8.00 47.13 3.71
CA ILE A 4 8.04 45.69 3.98
C ILE A 4 8.97 45.42 5.16
N GLU A 5 10.14 46.07 5.18
CA GLU A 5 11.10 45.97 6.28
C GLU A 5 10.50 46.46 7.62
N GLU A 6 9.74 47.56 7.59
CA GLU A 6 9.07 48.11 8.77
C GLU A 6 7.95 47.17 9.30
N TYR A 7 7.28 46.44 8.40
CA TYR A 7 6.28 45.43 8.75
C TYR A 7 6.92 44.16 9.34
N LEU A 8 8.05 43.73 8.78
CA LEU A 8 8.80 42.56 9.26
C LEU A 8 9.38 42.81 10.66
N TYR A 9 9.98 43.98 10.86
CA TYR A 9 10.51 44.41 12.15
C TYR A 9 9.43 44.52 13.23
N ASN A 10 8.27 45.12 12.92
CA ASN A 10 7.16 45.27 13.88
C ASN A 10 6.49 43.95 14.28
N ASN A 11 6.61 42.91 13.46
CA ASN A 11 6.09 41.58 13.78
C ASN A 11 7.18 40.62 14.30
N GLY A 12 8.43 41.09 14.47
CA GLY A 12 9.54 40.27 14.93
C GLY A 12 9.95 39.14 13.97
N LEU A 13 9.59 39.25 12.68
CA LEU A 13 9.99 38.29 11.65
C LEU A 13 11.23 38.80 10.91
N ASP A 14 12.27 37.97 10.83
CA ASP A 14 13.43 38.24 9.98
C ASP A 14 13.21 37.67 8.56
N TRP A 15 14.02 38.12 7.61
CA TRP A 15 14.04 37.60 6.25
C TRP A 15 14.27 36.08 6.20
N ILE A 16 15.01 35.53 7.17
CA ILE A 16 15.24 34.10 7.34
C ILE A 16 13.92 33.36 7.60
N ASP A 17 13.04 33.91 8.44
CA ASP A 17 11.75 33.32 8.77
C ASP A 17 10.84 33.26 7.53
N ILE A 18 10.85 34.31 6.70
CA ILE A 18 10.09 34.34 5.44
C ILE A 18 10.56 33.23 4.50
N ILE A 19 11.88 33.05 4.36
CA ILE A 19 12.45 32.01 3.50
C ILE A 19 12.06 30.61 4.01
N LEU A 20 12.10 30.41 5.33
CA LEU A 20 11.66 29.15 5.97
C LEU A 20 10.18 28.87 5.73
N TYR A 21 9.30 29.88 5.84
CA TYR A 21 7.88 29.72 5.55
C TYR A 21 7.60 29.34 4.09
N ILE A 22 8.32 29.96 3.14
CA ILE A 22 8.20 29.63 1.72
C ILE A 22 8.66 28.18 1.48
N LEU A 23 9.82 27.79 2.02
CA LEU A 23 10.34 26.42 1.89
C LEU A 23 9.38 25.38 2.48
N MET A 24 8.82 25.66 3.66
CA MET A 24 7.81 24.79 4.27
C MET A 24 6.55 24.69 3.41
N GLY A 25 6.08 25.80 2.84
CA GLY A 25 4.96 25.82 1.90
C GLY A 25 5.21 24.97 0.66
N VAL A 26 6.42 25.01 0.09
CA VAL A 26 6.80 24.16 -1.06
C VAL A 26 6.80 22.68 -0.67
N LEU A 27 7.35 22.32 0.50
CA LEU A 27 7.34 20.93 0.97
C LEU A 27 5.91 20.39 1.16
N ILE A 28 5.03 21.18 1.75
CA ILE A 28 3.61 20.82 1.93
C ILE A 28 2.94 20.65 0.56
N ALA A 29 3.16 21.57 -0.38
CA ALA A 29 2.59 21.48 -1.72
C ALA A 29 3.07 20.23 -2.48
N LEU A 30 4.35 19.88 -2.37
CA LEU A 30 4.91 18.65 -2.94
C LEU A 30 4.30 17.40 -2.31
N ALA A 31 4.15 17.37 -0.98
CA ALA A 31 3.51 16.25 -0.28
C ALA A 31 2.06 16.04 -0.75
N VAL A 32 1.28 17.12 -0.87
CA VAL A 32 -0.10 17.06 -1.39
C VAL A 32 -0.13 16.57 -2.84
N ALA A 33 0.78 17.07 -3.69
CA ALA A 33 0.88 16.63 -5.08
C ALA A 33 1.19 15.14 -5.20
N CYS A 34 2.09 14.61 -4.36
CA CYS A 34 2.40 13.17 -4.30
C CYS A 34 1.18 12.34 -3.89
N ILE A 35 0.39 12.79 -2.90
CA ILE A 35 -0.83 12.09 -2.47
C ILE A 35 -1.87 12.06 -3.59
N VAL A 36 -2.17 13.22 -4.19
CA VAL A 36 -3.14 13.33 -5.30
C VAL A 36 -2.72 12.47 -6.48
N TYR A 37 -1.43 12.48 -6.82
CA TYR A 37 -0.89 11.65 -7.89
C TYR A 37 -1.04 10.15 -7.58
N GLY A 38 -0.74 9.73 -6.35
CA GLY A 38 -0.93 8.35 -5.89
C GLY A 38 -2.39 7.89 -6.04
N ILE A 39 -3.34 8.69 -5.55
CA ILE A 39 -4.78 8.38 -5.65
C ILE A 39 -5.21 8.31 -7.12
N TRP A 40 -4.78 9.26 -7.94
CA TRP A 40 -5.12 9.27 -9.37
C TRP A 40 -4.55 8.06 -10.11
N ARG A 41 -3.32 7.64 -9.76
CA ARG A 41 -2.65 6.46 -10.32
C ARG A 41 -3.45 5.18 -10.01
N SER A 42 -3.90 5.00 -8.77
CA SER A 42 -4.72 3.84 -8.37
C SER A 42 -6.08 3.83 -9.05
N PHE A 43 -6.77 4.97 -9.13
CA PHE A 43 -8.12 5.04 -9.73
C PHE A 43 -8.15 4.80 -11.25
N THR A 44 -7.05 5.05 -11.95
CA THR A 44 -6.99 4.91 -13.42
C THR A 44 -6.32 3.63 -13.89
N ALA A 45 -6.06 2.70 -12.96
CA ALA A 45 -5.51 1.39 -13.28
C ALA A 45 -6.52 0.56 -14.10
N ARG A 46 -6.00 -0.25 -15.01
CA ARG A 46 -6.78 -1.25 -15.76
C ARG A 46 -6.56 -2.61 -15.14
N HIS A 47 -7.64 -3.31 -14.89
CA HIS A 47 -7.64 -4.66 -14.35
C HIS A 47 -7.92 -5.65 -15.48
N GLU A 48 -6.97 -6.53 -15.74
CA GLU A 48 -7.10 -7.64 -16.68
C GLU A 48 -7.00 -8.97 -15.93
N TYR A 49 -7.70 -9.99 -16.38
CA TYR A 49 -7.69 -11.30 -15.72
C TYR A 49 -7.20 -12.38 -16.68
N ILE A 50 -6.16 -13.09 -16.27
CA ILE A 50 -5.64 -14.25 -17.00
C ILE A 50 -5.69 -15.49 -16.14
N SER A 51 -5.62 -16.67 -16.76
CA SER A 51 -5.35 -17.92 -16.05
C SER A 51 -3.92 -18.35 -16.31
N GLY A 52 -3.25 -18.89 -15.29
CA GLY A 52 -1.85 -19.26 -15.38
C GLY A 52 -1.49 -20.37 -14.40
N ILE A 53 -0.42 -21.10 -14.72
CA ILE A 53 0.15 -22.11 -13.83
C ILE A 53 1.20 -21.41 -12.96
N VAL A 54 1.09 -21.59 -11.66
CA VAL A 54 2.01 -21.03 -10.67
C VAL A 54 2.46 -22.09 -9.69
N CYS A 55 3.67 -21.96 -9.16
CA CYS A 55 4.16 -22.81 -8.07
C CYS A 55 4.13 -22.02 -6.77
N CYS A 56 3.52 -22.54 -5.71
CA CYS A 56 3.59 -21.92 -4.38
C CYS A 56 4.99 -22.14 -3.80
N THR A 57 5.76 -21.08 -3.60
CA THR A 57 7.15 -21.15 -3.11
C THR A 57 7.25 -20.92 -1.60
N ASP A 58 6.33 -20.13 -1.04
CA ASP A 58 6.30 -19.86 0.39
C ASP A 58 4.91 -19.42 0.83
N LYS A 59 4.62 -19.53 2.13
CA LYS A 59 3.44 -18.94 2.74
C LYS A 59 3.69 -18.61 4.21
N TYR A 60 3.30 -17.41 4.63
CA TYR A 60 3.45 -16.97 6.02
C TYR A 60 2.25 -16.15 6.47
N LYS A 61 2.17 -15.94 7.78
CA LYS A 61 1.20 -15.06 8.41
C LYS A 61 1.97 -13.85 8.89
N ASP A 62 1.58 -12.68 8.41
CA ASP A 62 2.07 -11.44 8.97
C ASP A 62 1.08 -10.96 10.03
N LYS A 63 1.57 -10.62 11.22
CA LYS A 63 0.73 -10.13 12.31
C LYS A 63 1.11 -8.70 12.57
N THR A 64 0.16 -7.80 12.32
CA THR A 64 0.30 -6.43 12.78
C THR A 64 -0.49 -6.28 14.08
N ASP A 65 0.22 -5.98 15.16
CA ASP A 65 -0.40 -5.71 16.46
C ASP A 65 -1.05 -4.32 16.43
N THR A 66 -2.25 -4.23 15.87
CA THR A 66 -3.02 -2.98 15.81
C THR A 66 -3.96 -2.89 17.02
N TYR A 67 -3.68 -1.94 17.90
CA TYR A 67 -4.52 -1.64 19.06
C TYR A 67 -5.33 -0.37 18.83
N LEU A 68 -6.66 -0.49 18.80
CA LEU A 68 -7.51 0.70 18.84
C LEU A 68 -7.81 1.09 20.29
N PRO A 69 -7.50 2.33 20.69
CA PRO A 69 -7.95 2.85 21.97
C PRO A 69 -9.47 3.08 21.92
N MET A 70 -10.21 2.38 22.76
CA MET A 70 -11.64 2.59 22.95
C MET A 70 -11.89 3.17 24.36
N LYS A 71 -12.45 4.38 24.43
CA LYS A 71 -12.95 4.94 25.68
C LYS A 71 -14.41 4.57 25.89
N ILE A 72 -14.71 3.89 27.00
CA ILE A 72 -16.07 3.68 27.49
C ILE A 72 -16.16 4.35 28.86
N GLY A 73 -16.77 5.53 28.92
CA GLY A 73 -16.77 6.35 30.14
C GLY A 73 -15.35 6.79 30.54
N ASP A 74 -15.00 6.62 31.81
CA ASP A 74 -13.67 6.95 32.37
C ASP A 74 -12.62 5.85 32.18
N PHE A 75 -12.97 4.72 31.58
CA PHE A 75 -12.05 3.61 31.35
C PHE A 75 -11.51 3.62 29.91
N THR A 76 -10.18 3.61 29.78
CA THR A 76 -9.50 3.35 28.51
C THR A 76 -9.26 1.85 28.36
N ASN A 77 -9.98 1.20 27.44
CA ASN A 77 -9.71 -0.16 27.01
C ASN A 77 -8.95 -0.15 25.67
N LEU A 78 -8.15 -1.19 25.45
CA LEU A 78 -7.50 -1.45 24.17
C LEU A 78 -8.23 -2.64 23.54
N ILE A 79 -8.79 -2.44 22.34
CA ILE A 79 -9.28 -3.55 21.53
C ILE A 79 -8.11 -3.97 20.64
N ASN A 80 -7.69 -5.23 20.78
CA ASN A 80 -6.80 -5.85 19.81
C ASN A 80 -7.63 -6.15 18.57
N ILE A 81 -7.28 -5.53 17.44
CA ILE A 81 -7.79 -5.92 16.14
C ILE A 81 -6.82 -6.97 15.61
N ASP A 82 -7.31 -8.19 15.44
CA ASP A 82 -6.54 -9.33 14.94
C ASP A 82 -6.33 -9.15 13.42
N ASP A 83 -5.53 -8.15 13.03
CA ASP A 83 -5.08 -7.89 11.65
C ASP A 83 -3.93 -8.85 11.31
N THR A 84 -4.30 -10.13 11.16
CA THR A 84 -3.39 -11.14 10.62
C THR A 84 -3.57 -11.23 9.11
N ASP A 85 -2.55 -10.80 8.37
CA ASP A 85 -2.49 -10.96 6.92
C ASP A 85 -1.98 -12.36 6.57
N TYR A 86 -2.72 -13.05 5.69
CA TYR A 86 -2.39 -14.39 5.25
C TYR A 86 -1.79 -14.32 3.85
N ILE A 87 -0.45 -14.42 3.77
CA ILE A 87 0.30 -14.17 2.55
C ILE A 87 0.80 -15.49 1.97
N SER A 88 0.51 -15.72 0.69
CA SER A 88 1.04 -16.82 -0.10
C SER A 88 1.86 -16.28 -1.26
N ILE A 89 3.07 -16.81 -1.45
CA ILE A 89 4.01 -16.43 -2.50
C ILE A 89 4.00 -17.50 -3.59
N PHE A 90 3.90 -17.04 -4.84
CA PHE A 90 3.87 -17.88 -6.01
C PHE A 90 4.91 -17.48 -7.06
N GLN A 91 5.54 -18.47 -7.68
CA GLN A 91 6.37 -18.29 -8.86
C GLN A 91 5.52 -18.41 -10.14
N TYR A 92 5.50 -17.36 -10.94
CA TYR A 92 4.89 -17.31 -12.28
C TYR A 92 5.96 -16.97 -13.32
N GLY A 93 6.48 -17.99 -14.01
CA GLY A 93 7.65 -17.83 -14.89
C GLY A 93 8.87 -17.36 -14.10
N ASN A 94 9.44 -16.20 -14.47
CA ASN A 94 10.58 -15.59 -13.76
C ASN A 94 10.16 -14.50 -12.75
N LYS A 95 8.88 -14.43 -12.40
CA LYS A 95 8.33 -13.42 -11.48
C LYS A 95 7.76 -14.07 -10.24
N GLU A 96 7.94 -13.39 -9.12
CA GLU A 96 7.23 -13.67 -7.88
C GLU A 96 5.95 -12.85 -7.84
N ILE A 97 4.82 -13.48 -7.50
CA ILE A 97 3.51 -12.84 -7.35
C ILE A 97 2.89 -13.29 -6.03
N LYS A 98 2.01 -12.47 -5.45
CA LYS A 98 1.49 -12.69 -4.09
C LYS A 98 -0.02 -12.88 -4.08
N ALA A 99 -0.50 -13.45 -2.99
CA ALA A 99 -1.90 -13.51 -2.64
C ALA A 99 -2.06 -13.22 -1.16
N GLU A 100 -2.74 -12.12 -0.83
CA GLU A 100 -3.07 -11.72 0.53
C GLU A 100 -4.51 -12.14 0.80
N ASN A 101 -4.72 -13.45 0.92
CA ASN A 101 -6.05 -14.03 1.09
C ASN A 101 -5.98 -15.33 1.88
N LYS A 102 -6.70 -15.36 3.00
CA LYS A 102 -6.77 -16.51 3.90
C LYS A 102 -7.28 -17.78 3.22
N ASP A 103 -8.30 -17.67 2.37
CA ASP A 103 -8.86 -18.83 1.67
C ASP A 103 -7.84 -19.45 0.71
N ILE A 104 -7.01 -18.63 0.07
CA ILE A 104 -5.92 -19.09 -0.80
C ILE A 104 -4.84 -19.74 0.06
N TYR A 105 -4.41 -19.07 1.14
CA TYR A 105 -3.40 -19.56 2.07
C TYR A 105 -3.72 -20.94 2.65
N ASP A 106 -4.99 -21.19 2.99
CA ASP A 106 -5.45 -22.46 3.54
C ASP A 106 -5.55 -23.56 2.46
N GLN A 107 -5.83 -23.19 1.20
CA GLN A 107 -5.94 -24.13 0.07
C GLN A 107 -4.58 -24.60 -0.47
N VAL A 108 -3.56 -23.73 -0.45
CA VAL A 108 -2.27 -24.03 -1.11
C VAL A 108 -1.24 -24.65 -0.17
N LYS A 109 -0.36 -25.45 -0.75
CA LYS A 109 0.81 -26.04 -0.11
C LYS A 109 2.06 -25.57 -0.84
N VAL A 110 3.12 -25.36 -0.07
CA VAL A 110 4.45 -25.04 -0.60
C VAL A 110 4.94 -26.20 -1.48
N ASP A 111 5.68 -25.89 -2.53
CA ASP A 111 6.20 -26.80 -3.55
C ASP A 111 5.12 -27.55 -4.34
N LYS A 112 3.93 -26.95 -4.48
CA LYS A 112 2.84 -27.46 -5.33
C LYS A 112 2.46 -26.46 -6.41
N GLN A 113 2.06 -27.01 -7.56
CA GLN A 113 1.62 -26.25 -8.72
C GLN A 113 0.10 -26.12 -8.76
N TYR A 114 -0.37 -24.94 -9.11
CA TYR A 114 -1.78 -24.61 -9.17
C TYR A 114 -2.08 -23.88 -10.48
N ASN A 115 -3.21 -24.21 -11.09
CA ASN A 115 -3.83 -23.33 -12.07
C ASN A 115 -4.61 -22.26 -11.31
N VAL A 116 -4.31 -21.00 -11.56
CA VAL A 116 -4.85 -19.87 -10.81
C VAL A 116 -5.36 -18.79 -11.74
N LYS A 117 -6.30 -17.99 -11.24
CA LYS A 117 -6.71 -16.74 -11.87
C LYS A 117 -5.83 -15.62 -11.33
N ILE A 118 -5.08 -14.97 -12.22
CA ILE A 118 -4.18 -13.86 -11.92
C ILE A 118 -4.87 -12.58 -12.37
N GLU A 119 -4.93 -11.58 -11.49
CA GLU A 119 -5.23 -10.20 -11.85
C GLU A 119 -3.95 -9.49 -12.26
N ILE A 120 -4.01 -8.77 -13.37
CA ILE A 120 -2.96 -7.88 -13.83
C ILE A 120 -3.49 -6.46 -13.71
N THR A 121 -2.90 -5.70 -12.81
CA THR A 121 -3.22 -4.28 -12.62
C THR A 121 -2.21 -3.45 -13.40
N THR A 122 -2.63 -2.88 -14.53
CA THR A 122 -1.80 -2.01 -15.37
C THR A 122 -2.07 -0.54 -15.05
N TYR A 123 -1.07 0.15 -14.52
CA TYR A 123 -1.13 1.58 -14.23
C TYR A 123 -0.88 2.42 -15.49
N LYS A 124 -1.26 3.71 -15.44
CA LYS A 124 -1.11 4.66 -16.56
C LYS A 124 0.32 4.83 -17.06
N ASP A 125 1.31 4.63 -16.19
CA ASP A 125 2.73 4.71 -16.54
C ASP A 125 3.28 3.42 -17.18
N GLY A 126 2.44 2.40 -17.34
CA GLY A 126 2.79 1.11 -17.92
C GLY A 126 3.30 0.07 -16.91
N THR A 127 3.43 0.44 -15.62
CA THR A 127 3.75 -0.51 -14.55
C THR A 127 2.65 -1.56 -14.44
N LYS A 128 3.01 -2.81 -14.15
CA LYS A 128 2.09 -3.94 -14.02
C LYS A 128 2.33 -4.66 -12.71
N ASP A 129 1.29 -4.75 -11.89
CA ASP A 129 1.25 -5.60 -10.71
C ASP A 129 0.45 -6.87 -11.03
N TYR A 130 0.79 -7.96 -10.33
CA TYR A 130 0.24 -9.28 -10.56
C TYR A 130 -0.14 -9.90 -9.24
N ASP A 131 -1.43 -10.20 -9.07
CA ASP A 131 -1.95 -10.78 -7.83
C ASP A 131 -2.76 -12.04 -8.13
N VAL A 132 -2.62 -13.06 -7.29
CA VAL A 132 -3.41 -14.29 -7.42
C VAL A 132 -4.77 -14.09 -6.76
N MET A 133 -5.81 -14.06 -7.58
CA MET A 133 -7.18 -13.83 -7.13
C MET A 133 -7.87 -15.09 -6.63
N LYS A 134 -7.57 -16.24 -7.25
CA LYS A 134 -8.23 -17.50 -6.92
C LYS A 134 -7.45 -18.71 -7.42
N ILE A 135 -7.44 -19.76 -6.63
CA ILE A 135 -7.02 -21.10 -7.07
C ILE A 135 -8.15 -21.76 -7.88
N ILE A 136 -7.88 -22.14 -9.12
CA ILE A 136 -8.83 -22.85 -10.00
C ILE A 136 -8.74 -24.35 -9.73
N SER A 137 -7.52 -24.88 -9.72
CA SER A 137 -7.26 -26.31 -9.48
C SER A 137 -5.81 -26.56 -9.09
N GLU A 138 -5.56 -27.56 -8.26
CA GLU A 138 -4.22 -28.12 -8.06
C GLU A 138 -3.81 -28.95 -9.29
N ILE A 139 -2.58 -28.77 -9.76
CA ILE A 139 -2.00 -29.58 -10.82
C ILE A 139 -1.36 -30.79 -10.16
N LYS A 140 -1.94 -31.97 -10.44
CA LYS A 140 -1.34 -33.24 -10.03
C LYS A 140 -0.23 -33.57 -11.04
N GLU A 141 0.99 -33.71 -10.52
CA GLU A 141 2.11 -34.32 -11.26
C GLU A 141 1.80 -35.78 -11.63
#